data_AF-A0A1M7YY38-F1
#
_entry.id   AF-A0A1M7YY38-F1
#
_cell.length_a   1.000
_cell.length_b   1.000
_cell.length_c   1.000
_cell.angle_alpha   90.00
_cell.angle_beta   90.00
_cell.angle_gamma   90.00
#
_symmetry.space_group_name_H-M   'P 1'
#
loop_
_entity.id
_entity.type
_entity.pdbx_description
1 polymer ?
#
loop_
_entity_poly.entity_id
_entity_poly.type
_entity_poly.pdbx_seq_one_letter_code
_entity_poly.pdbx_strand_id
1 'polypeptide(L)'
;MKYLYSSVTVLILMTASSAVRADFDVTSREYKLLLNPARFTYQNEDADIENYTEQVAEVISGAISRKVSGTAVLNKERYVTYRDTPGTCMLKNKGYVFRDRVNVNDTGDRDATLKFRSADRFISGYEDLSSNQSHTKTKFEEDILFNSEQGLKIKVSHSTKISHYTKTIHQIGDIYDHFPGFADQYSDIGAETQLVKVSNITLYERRYKGQEIDLGRFDADLVISLWYTSATPAPADAPVIAEASFDYADDDGEYTPKVVKRAKKAFLAMATMSDWVKTDSMTKTSFVYQYQADFCENN
;
A
#
# COMPACT_ATOMS: atom_id res chain seq x y z
N MET A 1 -29.63 -3.29 -79.88
CA MET A 1 -29.06 -2.35 -78.89
C MET A 1 -29.02 -3.11 -77.56
N LYS A 2 -27.82 -3.42 -77.06
CA LYS A 2 -27.58 -4.34 -75.94
C LYS A 2 -27.64 -3.58 -74.60
N TYR A 3 -28.32 -4.16 -73.62
CA TYR A 3 -28.26 -3.77 -72.21
C TYR A 3 -26.87 -4.07 -71.63
N LEU A 4 -26.32 -3.17 -70.80
CA LEU A 4 -25.26 -3.52 -69.85
C LEU A 4 -25.57 -2.91 -68.48
N TYR A 5 -25.53 -3.79 -67.48
CA TYR A 5 -25.89 -3.59 -66.08
C TYR A 5 -24.84 -2.76 -65.34
N SER A 6 -25.31 -1.88 -64.45
CA SER A 6 -24.49 -1.18 -63.45
C SER A 6 -24.32 -2.08 -62.23
N SER A 7 -23.07 -2.45 -61.90
CA SER A 7 -22.72 -3.13 -60.66
C SER A 7 -22.35 -2.10 -59.60
N VAL A 8 -23.16 -2.02 -58.55
CA VAL A 8 -22.83 -1.32 -57.30
C VAL A 8 -22.02 -2.27 -56.42
N THR A 9 -20.76 -1.95 -56.20
CA THR A 9 -19.91 -2.67 -55.24
C THR A 9 -20.12 -2.06 -53.85
N VAL A 10 -20.77 -2.80 -52.95
CA VAL A 10 -20.85 -2.45 -51.53
C VAL A 10 -19.57 -2.90 -50.84
N LEU A 11 -18.76 -1.93 -50.37
CA LEU A 11 -17.58 -2.19 -49.56
C LEU A 11 -17.99 -2.33 -48.10
N ILE A 12 -18.05 -3.56 -47.59
CA ILE A 12 -18.28 -3.84 -46.16
C ILE A 12 -16.95 -3.60 -45.43
N LEU A 13 -16.88 -2.49 -44.68
CA LEU A 13 -15.78 -2.20 -43.77
C LEU A 13 -15.94 -3.08 -42.51
N MET A 14 -15.20 -4.19 -42.43
CA MET A 14 -15.04 -4.91 -41.15
C MET A 14 -14.11 -4.10 -40.26
N THR A 15 -14.66 -3.36 -39.30
CA THR A 15 -13.87 -2.81 -38.19
C THR A 15 -13.45 -3.96 -37.29
N ALA A 16 -12.19 -4.36 -37.36
CA ALA A 16 -11.61 -5.23 -36.35
C ALA A 16 -11.65 -4.48 -35.01
N SER A 17 -12.57 -4.86 -34.13
CA SER A 17 -12.53 -4.44 -32.74
C SER A 17 -11.26 -5.02 -32.13
N SER A 18 -10.22 -4.21 -31.99
CA SER A 18 -9.10 -4.53 -31.11
C SER A 18 -9.69 -4.74 -29.72
N ALA A 19 -9.79 -5.99 -29.29
CA ALA A 19 -10.05 -6.28 -27.89
C ALA A 19 -8.89 -5.64 -27.12
N VAL A 20 -9.17 -4.51 -26.46
CA VAL A 20 -8.25 -3.93 -25.48
C VAL A 20 -8.11 -5.00 -24.40
N ARG A 21 -7.02 -5.77 -24.46
CA ARG A 21 -6.61 -6.59 -23.32
C ARG A 21 -6.20 -5.58 -22.27
N ALA A 22 -6.96 -5.50 -21.17
CA ALA A 22 -6.46 -4.82 -19.99
C ALA A 22 -5.18 -5.56 -19.58
N ASP A 23 -4.02 -4.95 -19.82
CA ASP A 23 -2.77 -5.45 -19.27
C ASP A 23 -2.65 -4.88 -17.86
N PHE A 24 -2.78 -5.75 -16.88
CA PHE A 24 -2.59 -5.38 -15.47
C PHE A 24 -1.12 -5.57 -15.12
N ASP A 25 -0.29 -4.72 -15.73
CA ASP A 25 1.12 -4.70 -15.42
C ASP A 25 1.34 -4.06 -14.06
N VAL A 26 2.04 -4.81 -13.20
CA VAL A 26 2.40 -4.35 -11.87
C VAL A 26 3.41 -3.22 -12.03
N THR A 27 3.02 -1.99 -11.65
CA THR A 27 3.84 -0.78 -11.82
C THR A 27 4.72 -0.49 -10.61
N SER A 28 4.53 -1.21 -9.50
CA SER A 28 5.43 -1.15 -8.36
C SER A 28 5.52 -2.47 -7.59
N ARG A 29 6.67 -2.73 -6.96
CA ARG A 29 6.89 -3.87 -6.08
C ARG A 29 7.42 -3.38 -4.75
N GLU A 30 6.69 -3.64 -3.67
CA GLU A 30 7.04 -3.23 -2.31
C GLU A 30 7.28 -4.46 -1.43
N TYR A 31 8.46 -4.55 -0.84
CA TYR A 31 8.87 -5.62 0.06
C TYR A 31 8.75 -5.14 1.50
N LYS A 32 8.02 -5.86 2.36
CA LYS A 32 7.66 -5.43 3.72
C LYS A 32 8.07 -6.46 4.76
N LEU A 33 8.85 -6.01 5.73
CA LEU A 33 9.32 -6.80 6.85
C LEU A 33 8.86 -6.19 8.16
N LEU A 34 8.18 -6.99 8.98
CA LEU A 34 7.82 -6.58 10.33
C LEU A 34 9.05 -6.67 11.22
N LEU A 35 9.35 -5.57 11.90
CA LEU A 35 10.44 -5.46 12.84
C LEU A 35 9.93 -5.73 14.26
N ASN A 36 10.84 -6.04 15.17
CA ASN A 36 10.59 -6.17 16.59
C ASN A 36 10.42 -4.77 17.20
N PRO A 37 9.21 -4.37 17.64
CA PRO A 37 8.99 -3.02 18.16
C PRO A 37 9.76 -2.74 19.45
N ALA A 38 10.12 -3.78 20.22
CA ALA A 38 10.93 -3.64 21.43
C ALA A 38 12.38 -3.21 21.19
N ARG A 39 12.81 -3.10 19.92
CA ARG A 39 14.12 -2.56 19.52
C ARG A 39 14.10 -1.04 19.35
N PHE A 40 12.96 -0.41 19.56
CA PHE A 40 12.76 1.02 19.39
C PHE A 40 12.16 1.62 20.65
N THR A 41 12.64 2.80 21.04
CA THR A 41 11.93 3.66 22.00
C THR A 41 11.80 5.07 21.44
N TYR A 42 10.73 5.77 21.81
CA TYR A 42 10.50 7.13 21.31
C TYR A 42 11.65 8.10 21.60
N GLN A 43 12.32 7.96 22.76
CA GLN A 43 13.47 8.79 23.12
C GLN A 43 14.72 8.55 22.27
N ASN A 44 14.97 7.30 21.86
CA ASN A 44 16.19 6.89 21.18
C ASN A 44 15.96 6.58 19.69
N GLU A 45 14.79 6.94 19.17
CA GLU A 45 14.27 6.47 17.89
C GLU A 45 15.25 6.74 16.74
N ASP A 46 15.88 7.91 16.71
CA ASP A 46 16.86 8.25 15.66
C ASP A 46 18.10 7.35 15.71
N ALA A 47 18.62 7.03 16.91
CA ALA A 47 19.76 6.13 17.08
C ALA A 47 19.38 4.67 16.80
N ASP A 48 18.16 4.25 17.19
CA ASP A 48 17.65 2.91 16.90
C ASP A 48 17.47 2.71 15.38
N ILE A 49 16.99 3.74 14.67
CA ILE A 49 16.86 3.77 13.22
C ILE A 49 18.23 3.75 12.55
N GLU A 50 19.18 4.56 13.00
CA GLU A 50 20.56 4.55 12.49
C GLU A 50 21.18 3.16 12.63
N ASN A 51 21.12 2.57 13.82
CA ASN A 51 21.64 1.24 14.11
C ASN A 51 21.02 0.14 13.21
N TYR A 52 19.69 0.16 13.03
CA TYR A 52 19.03 -0.76 12.10
C TYR A 52 19.49 -0.54 10.66
N THR A 53 19.56 0.71 10.22
CA THR A 53 19.82 1.08 8.82
C THR A 53 21.27 0.89 8.40
N GLU A 54 22.23 0.98 9.32
CA GLU A 54 23.61 0.59 9.08
C GLU A 54 23.75 -0.92 8.88
N GLN A 55 23.18 -1.71 9.79
CA GLN A 55 23.25 -3.18 9.72
C GLN A 55 22.54 -3.73 8.48
N VAL A 56 21.36 -3.20 8.15
CA VAL A 56 20.61 -3.65 6.98
C VAL A 56 21.33 -3.29 5.69
N ALA A 57 22.01 -2.14 5.63
CA ALA A 57 22.82 -1.74 4.49
C ALA A 57 23.99 -2.71 4.26
N GLU A 58 24.68 -3.14 5.32
CA GLU A 58 25.75 -4.13 5.24
C GLU A 58 25.24 -5.49 4.74
N VAL A 59 24.16 -6.00 5.35
CA VAL A 59 23.57 -7.30 5.01
C VAL A 59 23.06 -7.34 3.57
N ILE A 60 22.36 -6.28 3.13
CA ILE A 60 21.90 -6.17 1.74
C ILE A 60 23.09 -6.07 0.79
N SER A 61 24.06 -5.20 1.08
CA SER A 61 25.22 -4.98 0.20
C SER A 61 26.02 -6.26 0.00
N GLY A 62 26.24 -7.03 1.07
CA GLY A 62 26.87 -8.35 1.01
C GLY A 62 26.05 -9.36 0.21
N ALA A 63 24.72 -9.36 0.38
CA ALA A 63 23.84 -10.28 -0.32
C ALA A 63 23.79 -10.04 -1.83
N ILE A 64 23.66 -8.79 -2.29
CA ILE A 64 23.47 -8.52 -3.73
C ILE A 64 24.71 -8.00 -4.45
N SER A 65 25.81 -7.77 -3.72
CA SER A 65 27.06 -7.18 -4.22
C SER A 65 26.82 -5.83 -4.91
N ARG A 66 26.04 -4.98 -4.25
CA ARG A 66 25.68 -3.62 -4.68
C ARG A 66 25.67 -2.71 -3.47
N LYS A 67 25.60 -1.40 -3.70
CA LYS A 67 25.62 -0.41 -2.64
C LYS A 67 24.22 -0.20 -2.06
N VAL A 68 24.15 0.02 -0.76
CA VAL A 68 23.08 0.79 -0.12
C VAL A 68 23.65 2.16 0.26
N SER A 69 22.98 3.24 -0.13
CA SER A 69 23.45 4.62 0.04
C SER A 69 22.44 5.50 0.74
N GLY A 70 22.90 6.65 1.24
CA GLY A 70 22.07 7.64 1.91
C GLY A 70 21.95 7.38 3.40
N THR A 71 21.11 8.19 4.06
CA THR A 71 20.89 8.16 5.50
C THR A 71 19.39 8.26 5.74
N ALA A 72 18.86 7.37 6.58
CA ALA A 72 17.46 7.44 6.96
C ALA A 72 17.25 8.59 7.94
N VAL A 73 16.36 9.51 7.59
CA VAL A 73 15.98 10.64 8.43
C VAL A 73 14.46 10.67 8.58
N LEU A 74 13.97 11.24 9.67
CA LEU A 74 12.54 11.47 9.85
C LEU A 74 12.03 12.33 8.69
N ASN A 75 11.14 11.75 7.89
CA ASN A 75 10.62 12.38 6.68
C ASN A 75 9.18 12.85 6.86
N LYS A 76 8.35 12.09 7.59
CA LYS A 76 6.95 12.44 7.84
C LYS A 76 6.48 11.98 9.21
N GLU A 77 5.58 12.78 9.76
CA GLU A 77 4.83 12.50 10.97
C GLU A 77 3.35 12.62 10.63
N ARG A 78 2.56 11.60 10.94
CA ARG A 78 1.16 11.55 10.52
C ARG A 78 0.25 10.93 11.55
N TYR A 79 -0.97 11.43 11.64
CA TYR A 79 -2.09 10.68 12.19
C TYR A 79 -2.71 9.80 11.13
N VAL A 80 -2.89 8.52 11.43
CA VAL A 80 -3.45 7.51 10.53
C VAL A 80 -4.72 6.93 11.13
N THR A 81 -5.80 6.96 10.37
CA THR A 81 -7.08 6.35 10.75
C THR A 81 -7.60 5.49 9.62
N TYR A 82 -8.38 4.49 9.99
CA TYR A 82 -9.09 3.62 9.07
C TYR A 82 -10.58 3.75 9.33
N ARG A 83 -11.38 3.57 8.29
CA ARG A 83 -12.84 3.59 8.39
C ARG A 83 -13.44 2.32 7.82
N ASP A 84 -14.41 1.78 8.53
CA ASP A 84 -15.21 0.62 8.10
C ASP A 84 -16.56 0.64 8.84
N THR A 85 -17.43 -0.31 8.50
CA THR A 85 -18.74 -0.46 9.12
C THR A 85 -18.63 -1.18 10.46
N PRO A 86 -19.19 -0.61 11.55
CA PRO A 86 -19.18 -1.28 12.85
C PRO A 86 -19.99 -2.58 12.79
N GLY A 87 -19.54 -3.60 13.52
CA GLY A 87 -20.17 -4.91 13.64
C GLY A 87 -20.09 -5.82 12.41
N THR A 88 -19.73 -5.29 11.24
CA THR A 88 -19.71 -6.06 9.98
C THR A 88 -18.39 -5.99 9.24
N CYS A 89 -17.58 -4.94 9.43
CA CYS A 89 -16.30 -4.74 8.73
C CYS A 89 -16.42 -4.99 7.22
N MET A 90 -17.43 -4.40 6.61
CA MET A 90 -17.87 -4.69 5.25
C MET A 90 -16.79 -4.37 4.23
N LEU A 91 -16.07 -3.25 4.35
CA LEU A 91 -14.96 -2.93 3.45
C LEU A 91 -13.87 -4.00 3.55
N LYS A 92 -13.42 -4.31 4.77
CA LYS A 92 -12.41 -5.36 5.00
C LYS A 92 -12.85 -6.72 4.44
N ASN A 93 -14.10 -7.11 4.65
CA ASN A 93 -14.62 -8.39 4.18
C ASN A 93 -14.76 -8.46 2.66
N LYS A 94 -14.92 -7.31 1.99
CA LYS A 94 -14.83 -7.18 0.53
C LYS A 94 -13.40 -6.99 0.01
N GLY A 95 -12.37 -7.03 0.87
CA GLY A 95 -10.97 -6.86 0.47
C GLY A 95 -10.50 -5.40 0.36
N TYR A 96 -11.31 -4.45 0.79
CA TYR A 96 -11.01 -3.02 0.80
C TYR A 96 -10.50 -2.52 2.13
N VAL A 97 -9.78 -1.41 2.05
CA VAL A 97 -9.39 -0.59 3.18
C VAL A 97 -9.53 0.87 2.77
N PHE A 98 -10.29 1.64 3.53
CA PHE A 98 -10.27 3.09 3.46
C PHE A 98 -9.37 3.64 4.57
N ARG A 99 -8.40 4.48 4.19
CA ARG A 99 -7.40 5.05 5.10
C ARG A 99 -7.26 6.55 4.91
N ASP A 100 -7.37 7.29 6.01
CA ASP A 100 -7.01 8.70 6.11
C ASP A 100 -5.61 8.82 6.72
N ARG A 101 -4.79 9.74 6.19
CA ARG A 101 -3.53 10.16 6.81
C ARG A 101 -3.47 11.68 6.84
N VAL A 102 -3.18 12.26 8.00
CA VAL A 102 -3.07 13.70 8.19
C VAL A 102 -1.66 14.01 8.69
N ASN A 103 -0.94 14.90 8.02
CA ASN A 103 0.36 15.35 8.50
C ASN A 103 0.20 16.09 9.84
N VAL A 104 1.06 15.78 10.81
CA VAL A 104 1.00 16.40 12.15
C VAL A 104 1.29 17.90 12.10
N ASN A 105 2.18 18.32 11.19
CA ASN A 105 2.64 19.70 11.08
C ASN A 105 1.85 20.52 10.04
N ASP A 106 0.99 19.87 9.25
CA ASP A 106 0.13 20.52 8.26
C ASP A 106 -1.18 19.75 8.10
N THR A 107 -2.23 20.20 8.77
CA THR A 107 -3.55 19.55 8.66
C THR A 107 -4.18 19.60 7.27
N GLY A 108 -3.68 20.46 6.37
CA GLY A 108 -4.07 20.52 4.96
C GLY A 108 -3.36 19.47 4.08
N ASP A 109 -2.24 18.91 4.54
CA ASP A 109 -1.60 17.72 3.96
C ASP A 109 -2.30 16.46 4.48
N ARG A 110 -3.54 16.27 4.00
CA ARG A 110 -4.37 15.10 4.26
C ARG A 110 -4.49 14.24 3.00
N ASP A 111 -4.19 12.95 3.15
CA ASP A 111 -4.39 11.93 2.12
C ASP A 111 -5.58 11.04 2.50
N ALA A 112 -6.52 10.84 1.57
CA ALA A 112 -7.45 9.71 1.62
C ALA A 112 -7.00 8.63 0.64
N THR A 113 -7.16 7.36 1.00
CA THR A 113 -6.81 6.23 0.12
C THR A 113 -7.87 5.15 0.22
N LEU A 114 -8.44 4.78 -0.92
CA LEU A 114 -9.16 3.53 -1.07
C LEU A 114 -8.20 2.51 -1.70
N LYS A 115 -8.05 1.36 -1.05
CA LYS A 115 -7.14 0.29 -1.49
C LYS A 115 -7.86 -1.05 -1.46
N PHE A 116 -7.77 -1.80 -2.55
CA PHE A 116 -8.17 -3.19 -2.62
C PHE A 116 -6.95 -4.10 -2.65
N ARG A 117 -7.04 -5.28 -2.06
CA ARG A 117 -5.94 -6.25 -2.07
C ARG A 117 -6.43 -7.69 -2.23
N SER A 118 -5.88 -8.41 -3.20
CA SER A 118 -6.12 -9.84 -3.44
C SER A 118 -4.83 -10.64 -3.50
N ALA A 119 -4.92 -11.97 -3.43
CA ALA A 119 -3.82 -12.84 -3.85
C ALA A 119 -3.72 -12.96 -5.37
N ASP A 120 -4.81 -12.63 -6.08
CA ASP A 120 -4.91 -12.74 -7.53
C ASP A 120 -4.76 -11.35 -8.17
N ARG A 121 -3.84 -11.24 -9.13
CA ARG A 121 -3.56 -9.99 -9.84
C ARG A 121 -4.72 -9.53 -10.70
N PHE A 122 -5.43 -10.44 -11.35
CA PHE A 122 -6.55 -10.08 -12.23
C PHE A 122 -7.72 -9.59 -11.40
N ILE A 123 -8.03 -10.28 -10.29
CA ILE A 123 -9.05 -9.79 -9.36
C ILE A 123 -8.72 -8.37 -8.89
N SER A 124 -7.48 -8.11 -8.46
CA SER A 124 -7.09 -6.74 -8.06
C SER A 124 -7.08 -5.74 -9.21
N GLY A 125 -6.71 -6.15 -10.41
CA GLY A 125 -6.68 -5.28 -11.58
C GLY A 125 -8.06 -4.86 -12.06
N TYR A 126 -9.05 -5.76 -11.96
CA TYR A 126 -10.42 -5.47 -12.36
C TYR A 126 -11.18 -4.53 -11.41
N GLU A 127 -10.68 -4.31 -10.20
CA GLU A 127 -11.30 -3.33 -9.30
C GLU A 127 -11.07 -1.91 -9.81
N ASP A 128 -12.16 -1.20 -10.10
CA ASP A 128 -12.08 0.21 -10.50
C ASP A 128 -12.02 1.12 -9.27
N LEU A 129 -10.79 1.56 -8.98
CA LEU A 129 -10.48 2.50 -7.92
C LEU A 129 -10.20 3.90 -8.46
N SER A 130 -10.53 4.19 -9.73
CA SER A 130 -10.38 5.52 -10.29
C SER A 130 -11.16 6.54 -9.46
N SER A 131 -10.62 7.75 -9.39
CA SER A 131 -11.26 8.85 -8.66
C SER A 131 -11.52 10.02 -9.59
N ASN A 132 -12.67 10.67 -9.38
CA ASN A 132 -13.06 11.89 -10.10
C ASN A 132 -12.44 13.17 -9.51
N GLN A 133 -11.62 13.05 -8.47
CA GLN A 133 -10.97 14.18 -7.81
C GLN A 133 -9.64 14.55 -8.48
N SER A 134 -9.17 15.77 -8.23
CA SER A 134 -7.82 16.19 -8.59
C SER A 134 -6.77 15.65 -7.61
N HIS A 135 -5.48 15.78 -7.97
CA HIS A 135 -4.35 15.36 -7.14
C HIS A 135 -4.38 13.88 -6.72
N THR A 136 -4.87 13.04 -7.63
CA THR A 136 -4.98 11.60 -7.46
C THR A 136 -3.70 10.90 -7.91
N LYS A 137 -3.35 9.82 -7.21
CA LYS A 137 -2.30 8.90 -7.65
C LYS A 137 -2.81 7.48 -7.48
N THR A 138 -2.93 6.78 -8.61
CA THR A 138 -3.29 5.37 -8.67
C THR A 138 -2.02 4.52 -8.73
N LYS A 139 -2.05 3.38 -8.03
CA LYS A 139 -0.96 2.40 -8.03
C LYS A 139 -1.53 0.99 -8.15
N PHE A 140 -0.88 0.18 -8.97
CA PHE A 140 -1.08 -1.26 -9.04
C PHE A 140 0.21 -1.96 -8.64
N GLU A 141 0.26 -2.48 -7.42
CA GLU A 141 1.51 -2.87 -6.76
C GLU A 141 1.46 -4.30 -6.20
N GLU A 142 2.58 -5.02 -6.31
CA GLU A 142 2.83 -6.25 -5.57
C GLU A 142 3.36 -5.90 -4.17
N ASP A 143 2.60 -6.25 -3.14
CA ASP A 143 2.99 -6.25 -1.74
C ASP A 143 3.60 -7.63 -1.39
N ILE A 144 4.92 -7.69 -1.18
CA ILE A 144 5.64 -8.93 -0.81
C ILE A 144 6.00 -8.90 0.67
N LEU A 145 5.45 -9.84 1.44
CA LEU A 145 5.74 -10.01 2.86
C LEU A 145 6.57 -11.28 3.11
N PHE A 146 7.27 -11.32 4.23
CA PHE A 146 7.96 -12.52 4.71
C PHE A 146 7.34 -13.00 6.03
N ASN A 147 7.13 -14.31 6.14
CA ASN A 147 6.75 -15.00 7.36
C ASN A 147 7.60 -16.27 7.46
N SER A 148 8.09 -16.62 8.66
CA SER A 148 9.00 -17.76 8.85
C SER A 148 8.36 -19.12 8.56
N GLU A 149 7.05 -19.26 8.78
CA GLU A 149 6.31 -20.51 8.55
C GLU A 149 5.91 -20.68 7.08
N GLN A 150 5.50 -19.59 6.42
CA GLN A 150 4.92 -19.60 5.07
C GLN A 150 5.89 -19.14 3.97
N GLY A 151 7.05 -18.59 4.35
CA GLY A 151 7.99 -17.96 3.44
C GLY A 151 7.47 -16.64 2.86
N LEU A 152 7.69 -16.43 1.56
CA LEU A 152 7.23 -15.22 0.88
C LEU A 152 5.74 -15.29 0.59
N LYS A 153 5.01 -14.27 1.01
CA LYS A 153 3.58 -14.08 0.72
C LYS A 153 3.42 -12.87 -0.18
N ILE A 154 2.86 -13.10 -1.37
CA ILE A 154 2.58 -12.03 -2.33
C ILE A 154 1.10 -11.69 -2.27
N LYS A 155 0.81 -10.40 -2.21
CA LYS A 155 -0.50 -9.83 -2.45
C LYS A 155 -0.37 -8.81 -3.56
N VAL A 156 -1.39 -8.69 -4.39
CA VAL A 156 -1.49 -7.63 -5.38
C VAL A 156 -2.52 -6.65 -4.88
N SER A 157 -2.25 -5.37 -5.08
CA SER A 157 -3.14 -4.34 -4.63
C SER A 157 -3.29 -3.23 -5.64
N HIS A 158 -4.52 -2.76 -5.74
CA HIS A 158 -4.89 -1.60 -6.52
C HIS A 158 -5.29 -0.53 -5.51
N SER A 159 -4.81 0.70 -5.68
CA SER A 159 -5.16 1.79 -4.78
C SER A 159 -5.15 3.12 -5.49
N THR A 160 -6.01 4.01 -5.03
CA THR A 160 -5.99 5.42 -5.43
C THR A 160 -5.95 6.29 -4.19
N LYS A 161 -4.95 7.18 -4.17
CA LYS A 161 -4.76 8.18 -3.13
C LYS A 161 -5.22 9.54 -3.65
N ILE A 162 -6.05 10.24 -2.89
CA ILE A 162 -6.43 11.63 -3.13
C ILE A 162 -5.65 12.50 -2.15
N SER A 163 -4.84 13.44 -2.65
CA SER A 163 -4.04 14.35 -1.81
C SER A 163 -4.83 15.64 -1.51
N HIS A 164 -4.49 16.34 -0.42
CA HIS A 164 -5.21 17.55 0.05
C HIS A 164 -6.71 17.31 0.26
N TYR A 165 -7.04 16.14 0.77
CA TYR A 165 -8.40 15.67 0.90
C TYR A 165 -9.14 16.40 2.03
N THR A 166 -10.22 17.10 1.69
CA THR A 166 -10.93 18.00 2.63
C THR A 166 -12.18 17.37 3.23
N LYS A 167 -12.79 16.38 2.58
CA LYS A 167 -14.06 15.79 3.03
C LYS A 167 -13.83 14.81 4.19
N THR A 168 -14.72 14.82 5.17
CA THR A 168 -14.75 13.77 6.20
C THR A 168 -15.67 12.64 5.73
N ILE A 169 -15.19 11.41 5.78
CA ILE A 169 -15.97 10.22 5.43
C ILE A 169 -16.77 9.77 6.64
N HIS A 170 -18.09 9.72 6.52
CA HIS A 170 -19.01 9.24 7.56
C HIS A 170 -19.87 8.06 7.09
N GLN A 171 -20.00 7.87 5.78
CA GLN A 171 -20.82 6.81 5.20
C GLN A 171 -20.29 6.36 3.84
N ILE A 172 -20.79 5.24 3.34
CA ILE A 172 -20.39 4.67 2.05
C ILE A 172 -20.62 5.65 0.90
N GLY A 173 -21.70 6.43 0.93
CA GLY A 173 -21.98 7.47 -0.05
C GLY A 173 -20.85 8.50 -0.18
N ASP A 174 -20.09 8.75 0.89
CA ASP A 174 -18.94 9.65 0.81
C ASP A 174 -17.77 9.07 0.01
N ILE A 175 -17.64 7.73 -0.01
CA ILE A 175 -16.69 7.03 -0.88
C ILE A 175 -17.21 7.07 -2.32
N TYR A 176 -18.51 6.84 -2.55
CA TYR A 176 -19.11 6.89 -3.88
C TYR A 176 -18.89 8.22 -4.59
N ASP A 177 -19.05 9.33 -3.86
CA ASP A 177 -18.85 10.68 -4.42
C ASP A 177 -17.47 10.87 -5.05
N HIS A 178 -16.45 10.13 -4.60
CA HIS A 178 -15.07 10.28 -5.04
C HIS A 178 -14.52 9.13 -5.86
N PHE A 179 -15.12 7.94 -5.77
CA PHE A 179 -14.68 6.72 -6.43
C PHE A 179 -15.86 6.13 -7.23
N PRO A 180 -16.17 6.68 -8.42
CA PRO A 180 -17.34 6.28 -9.20
C PRO A 180 -17.30 4.81 -9.62
N GLY A 181 -16.12 4.26 -9.96
CA GLY A 181 -15.99 2.83 -10.28
C GLY A 181 -16.39 1.92 -9.12
N PHE A 182 -16.00 2.28 -7.89
CA PHE A 182 -16.45 1.59 -6.69
C PHE A 182 -17.96 1.75 -6.48
N ALA A 183 -18.52 2.94 -6.74
CA ALA A 183 -19.95 3.18 -6.64
C ALA A 183 -20.77 2.32 -7.61
N ASP A 184 -20.31 2.22 -8.87
CA ASP A 184 -20.98 1.43 -9.90
C ASP A 184 -20.99 -0.06 -9.54
N GLN A 185 -19.83 -0.59 -9.11
CA GLN A 185 -19.64 -2.00 -8.80
C GLN A 185 -20.37 -2.43 -7.52
N TYR A 186 -20.52 -1.55 -6.54
CA TYR A 186 -21.10 -1.86 -5.23
C TYR A 186 -22.37 -1.07 -4.93
N SER A 187 -23.10 -0.66 -5.97
CA SER A 187 -24.36 0.10 -5.87
C SER A 187 -25.47 -0.58 -5.06
N ASP A 188 -25.32 -1.87 -4.73
CA ASP A 188 -26.19 -2.63 -3.82
C ASP A 188 -26.03 -2.23 -2.35
N ILE A 189 -24.93 -1.59 -1.98
CA ILE A 189 -24.69 -1.09 -0.63
C ILE A 189 -25.32 0.30 -0.48
N GLY A 190 -26.22 0.44 0.49
CA GLY A 190 -26.90 1.71 0.79
C GLY A 190 -25.91 2.83 1.10
N ALA A 191 -26.07 3.99 0.44
CA ALA A 191 -25.16 5.13 0.57
C ALA A 191 -25.11 5.69 2.00
N GLU A 192 -26.19 5.52 2.77
CA GLU A 192 -26.35 5.90 4.17
C GLU A 192 -25.63 4.94 5.15
N THR A 193 -25.08 3.82 4.65
CA THR A 193 -24.37 2.84 5.48
C THR A 193 -23.20 3.53 6.19
N GLN A 194 -23.27 3.54 7.52
CA GLN A 194 -22.36 4.30 8.37
C GLN A 194 -20.95 3.72 8.37
N LEU A 195 -19.97 4.61 8.26
CA LEU A 195 -18.54 4.33 8.40
C LEU A 195 -18.01 5.06 9.63
N VAL A 196 -17.45 4.29 10.56
CA VAL A 196 -16.82 4.84 11.76
C VAL A 196 -15.33 4.55 11.74
N LYS A 197 -14.58 5.25 12.59
CA LYS A 197 -13.17 4.96 12.81
C LYS A 197 -13.02 3.55 13.40
N VAL A 198 -12.27 2.69 12.72
CA VAL A 198 -12.04 1.30 13.14
C VAL A 198 -11.43 1.29 14.54
N SER A 199 -12.01 0.52 15.46
CA SER A 199 -11.57 0.39 16.86
C SER A 199 -11.40 1.72 17.61
N ASN A 200 -12.07 2.78 17.14
CA ASN A 200 -11.91 4.17 17.59
C ASN A 200 -10.44 4.66 17.70
N ILE A 201 -9.49 4.01 17.02
CA ILE A 201 -8.06 4.29 17.19
C ILE A 201 -7.53 5.24 16.11
N THR A 202 -6.73 6.21 16.55
CA THR A 202 -5.88 7.03 15.69
C THR A 202 -4.43 6.67 15.99
N LEU A 203 -3.66 6.30 14.98
CA LEU A 203 -2.26 5.91 15.12
C LEU A 203 -1.35 7.07 14.73
N TYR A 204 -0.31 7.28 15.51
CA TYR A 204 0.74 8.25 15.21
C TYR A 204 1.89 7.53 14.50
N GLU A 205 2.04 7.79 13.21
CA GLU A 205 3.11 7.26 12.35
C GLU A 205 4.29 8.23 12.33
N ARG A 206 5.47 7.69 12.64
CA ARG A 206 6.77 8.31 12.36
C ARG A 206 7.43 7.54 11.24
N ARG A 207 7.72 8.23 10.13
CA ARG A 207 8.24 7.62 8.90
C ARG A 207 9.63 8.17 8.60
N TYR A 208 10.59 7.26 8.55
CA TYR A 208 11.98 7.50 8.19
C TYR A 208 12.23 7.09 6.74
N LYS A 209 12.92 7.93 5.98
CA LYS A 209 13.30 7.69 4.57
C LYS A 209 14.67 8.32 4.30
N GLY A 210 15.35 7.87 3.25
CA GLY A 210 16.55 8.53 2.71
C GLY A 210 17.67 7.56 2.35
N GLN A 211 17.48 6.27 2.61
CA GLN A 211 18.35 5.22 2.11
C GLN A 211 17.80 4.58 0.83
N GLU A 212 18.70 4.22 -0.07
CA GLU A 212 18.40 3.64 -1.36
C GLU A 212 19.24 2.37 -1.59
N ILE A 213 18.62 1.32 -2.13
CA ILE A 213 19.25 0.05 -2.48
C ILE A 213 19.45 0.02 -3.99
N ASP A 214 20.70 -0.08 -4.45
CA ASP A 214 20.99 -0.21 -5.88
C ASP A 214 20.65 -1.62 -6.40
N LEU A 215 19.54 -1.74 -7.13
CA LEU A 215 19.10 -3.00 -7.73
C LEU A 215 19.64 -3.21 -9.15
N GLY A 216 20.30 -2.24 -9.78
CA GLY A 216 20.60 -2.29 -11.21
C GLY A 216 20.13 -1.06 -11.94
N ARG A 217 19.06 -1.26 -12.73
CA ARG A 217 18.36 -0.23 -13.49
C ARG A 217 17.55 0.70 -12.58
N PHE A 218 17.23 0.24 -11.37
CA PHE A 218 16.41 0.96 -10.40
C PHE A 218 17.14 1.02 -9.07
N ASP A 219 16.93 2.12 -8.37
CA ASP A 219 17.18 2.25 -6.94
C ASP A 219 15.86 2.02 -6.21
N ALA A 220 15.91 1.28 -5.10
CA ALA A 220 14.75 1.02 -4.27
C ALA A 220 14.81 1.83 -2.98
N ASP A 221 13.73 2.52 -2.67
CA ASP A 221 13.59 3.41 -1.51
C ASP A 221 13.41 2.61 -0.21
N LEU A 222 14.39 2.58 0.68
CA LEU A 222 14.22 1.99 2.01
C LEU A 222 13.51 2.97 2.95
N VAL A 223 12.46 2.47 3.61
CA VAL A 223 11.58 3.21 4.50
C VAL A 223 11.41 2.43 5.78
N ILE A 224 11.47 3.12 6.92
CA ILE A 224 11.11 2.56 8.22
C ILE A 224 9.91 3.35 8.75
N SER A 225 8.95 2.64 9.31
CA SER A 225 7.71 3.21 9.83
C SER A 225 7.42 2.66 11.21
N LEU A 226 7.34 3.57 12.18
CA LEU A 226 7.06 3.28 13.59
C LEU A 226 5.69 3.87 13.93
N TRP A 227 4.82 3.05 14.51
CA TRP A 227 3.44 3.42 14.81
C TRP A 227 3.18 3.37 16.31
N TYR A 228 2.65 4.46 16.85
CA TYR A 228 2.28 4.60 18.27
C TYR A 228 0.77 4.79 18.41
N THR A 229 0.19 4.32 19.52
CA THR A 229 -1.22 4.56 19.85
C THR A 229 -1.45 5.91 20.52
N SER A 230 -0.40 6.51 21.10
CA SER A 230 -0.42 7.86 21.66
C SER A 230 0.09 8.87 20.63
N ALA A 231 -0.58 10.02 20.53
CA ALA A 231 -0.10 11.17 19.76
C ALA A 231 1.11 11.86 20.40
N THR A 232 1.32 11.63 21.70
CA THR A 232 2.47 12.12 22.46
C THR A 232 3.07 10.93 23.21
N PRO A 233 3.84 10.06 22.54
CA PRO A 233 4.47 8.92 23.20
C PRO A 233 5.38 9.40 24.32
N ALA A 234 5.40 8.67 25.44
CA ALA A 234 6.36 8.91 26.50
C ALA A 234 7.77 8.47 26.04
N PRO A 235 8.85 9.00 26.62
CA PRO A 235 10.23 8.68 26.21
C PRO A 235 10.55 7.18 26.11
N ALA A 236 10.02 6.38 27.03
CA ALA A 236 10.26 4.94 27.08
C ALA A 236 9.24 4.10 26.27
N ASP A 237 8.25 4.73 25.64
CA ASP A 237 7.25 4.01 24.85
C ASP A 237 7.91 3.38 23.62
N ALA A 238 7.62 2.09 23.43
CA ALA A 238 7.90 1.40 22.19
C ALA A 238 6.73 1.60 21.21
N PRO A 239 6.97 1.60 19.89
CA PRO A 239 5.90 1.57 18.92
C PRO A 239 5.11 0.26 19.07
N VAL A 240 3.82 0.29 18.72
CA VAL A 240 3.01 -0.93 18.62
C VAL A 240 3.28 -1.71 17.33
N ILE A 241 3.79 -1.03 16.29
CA ILE A 241 4.22 -1.64 15.04
C ILE A 241 5.49 -0.97 14.57
N ALA A 242 6.48 -1.78 14.21
CA ALA A 242 7.66 -1.36 13.47
C ALA A 242 7.73 -2.13 12.16
N GLU A 243 7.91 -1.43 11.05
CA GLU A 243 7.96 -2.03 9.71
C GLU A 243 9.11 -1.39 8.92
N ALA A 244 9.94 -2.22 8.30
CA ALA A 244 10.83 -1.79 7.23
C ALA A 244 10.24 -2.21 5.89
N SER A 245 10.29 -1.32 4.91
CA SER A 245 9.88 -1.61 3.56
C SER A 245 10.85 -1.03 2.55
N PHE A 246 10.96 -1.65 1.38
CA PHE A 246 11.52 -0.98 0.23
C PHE A 246 10.69 -1.21 -1.03
N ASP A 247 10.58 -0.19 -1.86
CA ASP A 247 9.88 -0.27 -3.13
C ASP A 247 10.69 0.26 -4.30
N TYR A 248 10.41 -0.30 -5.47
CA TYR A 248 10.81 0.24 -6.77
C TYR A 248 9.61 0.21 -7.70
N ALA A 249 9.61 1.11 -8.68
CA ALA A 249 8.49 1.31 -9.58
C ALA A 249 8.99 1.50 -11.02
N ASP A 250 8.13 1.12 -11.96
CA ASP A 250 8.27 1.36 -13.38
C ASP A 250 6.85 1.55 -13.91
N ASP A 251 6.55 2.70 -14.50
CA ASP A 251 5.18 3.03 -14.92
C ASP A 251 4.69 2.09 -16.04
N ASP A 252 5.62 1.50 -16.80
CA ASP A 252 5.36 0.49 -17.84
C ASP A 252 5.43 -0.96 -17.30
N GLY A 253 5.75 -1.15 -16.01
CA GLY A 253 5.86 -2.50 -15.39
C GLY A 253 7.04 -3.36 -15.90
N GLU A 254 8.01 -2.77 -16.60
CA GLU A 254 9.08 -3.50 -17.28
C GLU A 254 10.28 -3.87 -16.38
N TYR A 255 10.09 -4.88 -15.54
CA TYR A 255 11.15 -5.36 -14.66
C TYR A 255 12.05 -6.43 -15.29
N THR A 256 13.36 -6.17 -15.29
CA THR A 256 14.34 -7.18 -15.71
C THR A 256 14.45 -8.31 -14.66
N PRO A 257 14.75 -9.57 -15.09
CA PRO A 257 14.97 -10.67 -14.15
C PRO A 257 16.07 -10.38 -13.11
N LYS A 258 17.06 -9.56 -13.47
CA LYS A 258 18.18 -9.20 -12.59
C LYS A 258 17.71 -8.32 -11.43
N VAL A 259 16.88 -7.31 -11.71
CA VAL A 259 16.30 -6.40 -10.70
C VAL A 259 15.42 -7.20 -9.73
N VAL A 260 14.49 -8.00 -10.25
CA VAL A 260 13.55 -8.77 -9.40
C VAL A 260 14.29 -9.78 -8.53
N LYS A 261 15.29 -10.50 -9.08
CA LYS A 261 16.10 -11.44 -8.30
C LYS A 261 16.93 -10.75 -7.21
N ARG A 262 17.48 -9.56 -7.48
CA ARG A 262 18.22 -8.78 -6.50
C ARG A 262 17.31 -8.27 -5.40
N ALA A 263 16.16 -7.71 -5.73
CA ALA A 263 15.17 -7.27 -4.75
C ALA A 263 14.77 -8.42 -3.81
N LYS A 264 14.42 -9.58 -4.37
CA LYS A 264 14.12 -10.78 -3.57
C LYS A 264 15.30 -11.17 -2.67
N LYS A 265 16.53 -11.15 -3.19
CA LYS A 265 17.73 -11.53 -2.42
C LYS A 265 18.03 -10.52 -1.31
N ALA A 266 17.89 -9.22 -1.57
CA ALA A 266 18.01 -8.17 -0.56
C ALA A 266 16.98 -8.38 0.55
N PHE A 267 15.70 -8.59 0.20
CA PHE A 267 14.63 -8.82 1.17
C PHE A 267 14.85 -10.07 2.03
N LEU A 268 15.26 -11.18 1.42
CA LEU A 268 15.56 -12.40 2.18
C LEU A 268 16.78 -12.23 3.09
N ALA A 269 17.75 -11.38 2.72
CA ALA A 269 18.88 -11.05 3.58
C ALA A 269 18.43 -10.19 4.78
N MET A 270 17.55 -9.20 4.57
CA MET A 270 16.95 -8.46 5.68
C MET A 270 16.23 -9.41 6.66
N ALA A 271 15.51 -10.40 6.12
CA ALA A 271 14.78 -11.39 6.91
C ALA A 271 15.66 -12.29 7.80
N THR A 272 16.98 -12.37 7.57
CA THR A 272 17.90 -13.12 8.43
C THR A 272 18.33 -12.37 9.69
N MET A 273 18.00 -11.09 9.81
CA MET A 273 18.37 -10.25 10.96
C MET A 273 17.45 -10.54 12.16
N SER A 274 17.57 -11.73 12.76
CA SER A 274 16.63 -12.25 13.79
C SER A 274 16.42 -11.34 15.00
N ASP A 275 17.42 -10.54 15.37
CA ASP A 275 17.30 -9.59 16.48
C ASP A 275 16.37 -8.42 16.16
N TRP A 276 16.25 -8.09 14.87
CA TRP A 276 15.45 -6.99 14.35
C TRP A 276 14.10 -7.45 13.81
N VAL A 277 14.01 -8.67 13.29
CA VAL A 277 12.82 -9.17 12.60
C VAL A 277 11.90 -9.89 13.56
N LYS A 278 10.60 -9.55 13.51
CA LYS A 278 9.56 -10.24 14.29
C LYS A 278 8.55 -10.89 13.35
N THR A 279 8.73 -12.18 13.08
CA THR A 279 7.98 -12.92 12.05
C THR A 279 6.54 -13.29 12.43
N ASP A 280 6.21 -13.23 13.72
CA ASP A 280 4.87 -13.48 14.30
C ASP A 280 4.11 -12.17 14.59
N SER A 281 4.64 -11.03 14.16
CA SER A 281 3.99 -9.73 14.34
C SER A 281 2.79 -9.55 13.39
N MET A 282 1.94 -8.58 13.72
CA MET A 282 0.74 -8.25 12.95
C MET A 282 0.99 -7.10 11.97
N THR A 283 0.38 -7.18 10.79
CA THR A 283 0.42 -6.07 9.83
C THR A 283 -0.36 -4.85 10.36
N LYS A 284 -0.05 -3.65 9.85
CA LYS A 284 -0.74 -2.39 10.17
C LYS A 284 -2.27 -2.50 10.08
N THR A 285 -2.79 -3.09 9.02
CA THR A 285 -4.23 -3.29 8.87
C THR A 285 -4.75 -4.30 9.88
N SER A 286 -4.09 -5.45 10.06
CA SER A 286 -4.54 -6.47 11.02
C SER A 286 -4.58 -5.95 12.45
N PHE A 287 -3.58 -5.15 12.85
CA PHE A 287 -3.55 -4.48 14.16
C PHE A 287 -4.76 -3.61 14.40
N VAL A 288 -5.10 -2.72 13.46
CA VAL A 288 -6.20 -1.78 13.63
C VAL A 288 -7.54 -2.51 13.83
N TYR A 289 -7.82 -3.56 13.05
CA TYR A 289 -9.06 -4.33 13.17
C TYR A 289 -9.10 -5.29 14.36
N GLN A 290 -7.96 -5.60 14.97
CA GLN A 290 -7.89 -6.47 16.15
C GLN A 290 -7.66 -5.69 17.46
N TYR A 291 -7.41 -4.38 17.37
CA TYR A 291 -7.18 -3.53 18.53
C TYR A 291 -8.38 -3.54 19.49
N GLN A 292 -9.59 -3.51 18.94
CA GLN A 292 -10.83 -3.74 19.66
C GLN A 292 -11.53 -4.95 19.04
N ALA A 293 -11.56 -6.07 19.76
CA ALA A 293 -11.95 -7.37 19.22
C ALA A 293 -13.38 -7.42 18.67
N ASP A 294 -14.31 -6.71 19.31
CA ASP A 294 -15.74 -6.67 18.95
C ASP A 294 -16.06 -5.68 17.82
N PHE A 295 -15.08 -4.94 17.28
CA PHE A 295 -15.35 -3.95 16.22
C PHE A 295 -16.04 -4.57 14.99
N CYS A 296 -15.66 -5.80 14.63
CA CYS A 296 -16.23 -6.55 13.51
C CYS A 296 -17.34 -7.53 13.91
N GLU A 297 -17.79 -7.52 15.16
CA GLU A 297 -18.80 -8.44 15.67
C GLU A 297 -20.10 -7.68 15.92
N ASN A 298 -21.23 -8.24 15.50
CA ASN A 298 -22.53 -7.67 15.83
C ASN A 298 -22.73 -7.79 17.34
N ASN A 299 -22.71 -6.65 18.05
CA ASN A 299 -23.19 -6.56 19.42
C ASN A 299 -24.71 -6.75 19.49
#